data_AF-A0A368Y1A2-F1
#
_entry.id   AF-A0A368Y1A2-F1
#
_cell.length_a   1.000
_cell.length_b   1.000
_cell.length_c   1.000
_cell.angle_alpha   90.00
_cell.angle_beta   90.00
_cell.angle_gamma   90.00
#
_symmetry.space_group_name_H-M   'P 1'
#
loop_
_entity.id
_entity.type
_entity.pdbx_description
1 polymer ?
#
loop_
_entity_poly.entity_id
_entity_poly.type
_entity_poly.pdbx_seq_one_letter_code
_entity_poly.pdbx_strand_id
1 'polypeptide(L)' 'MTPAQALLRRGPRTLAAAGDVGSPCVSVCRMGADGLCEGCLRRLEEIAGWSRMDDAARRAVWRLVLERAGEAVA' A
#
# COMPACT_ATOMS: atom_id res chain seq x y z
N MET A 1 -5.04 -13.38 10.43
CA MET A 1 -4.13 -12.28 10.02
C MET A 1 -4.96 -11.24 9.29
N THR A 2 -5.03 -10.01 9.80
CA THR A 2 -5.78 -8.94 9.14
C THR A 2 -5.03 -8.42 7.90
N PRO A 3 -5.70 -7.75 6.95
CA PRO A 3 -5.04 -7.10 5.82
C PRO A 3 -3.95 -6.12 6.28
N ALA A 4 -4.23 -5.32 7.31
CA ALA A 4 -3.24 -4.42 7.92
C ALA A 4 -1.98 -5.16 8.40
N GLN A 5 -2.11 -6.27 9.13
CA GLN A 5 -0.96 -7.09 9.57
C GLN A 5 -0.15 -7.65 8.39
N ALA A 6 -0.80 -7.98 7.28
CA ALA A 6 -0.10 -8.46 6.09
C ALA A 6 0.73 -7.37 5.41
N LEU A 7 0.21 -6.14 5.40
CA LEU A 7 0.89 -4.97 4.83
C LEU A 7 2.09 -4.58 5.67
N LEU A 8 1.95 -4.52 7.00
CA LEU A 8 3.04 -4.23 7.93
C LEU A 8 4.23 -5.20 7.77
N ARG A 9 3.96 -6.48 7.49
CA ARG A 9 5.02 -7.48 7.25
C ARG A 9 5.74 -7.28 5.92
N ARG A 10 5.06 -6.78 4.88
CA ARG A 10 5.60 -6.61 3.52
C ARG A 10 6.26 -5.25 3.33
N GLY A 11 5.71 -4.20 3.94
CA GLY A 11 6.10 -2.80 3.76
C GLY A 11 7.60 -2.53 3.86
N PRO A 12 8.26 -2.86 4.99
CA PRO A 12 9.69 -2.60 5.17
C PRO A 12 10.55 -3.25 4.08
N ARG A 13 10.20 -4.48 3.64
CA ARG A 13 10.92 -5.17 2.56
C ARG A 13 10.72 -4.50 1.22
N THR A 14 9.50 -4.07 0.92
CA THR A 14 9.20 -3.38 -0.34
C THR A 14 9.85 -2.01 -0.40
N LEU A 15 9.90 -1.27 0.72
CA LEU A 15 10.55 0.03 0.80
C LEU A 15 12.09 -0.07 0.69
N ALA A 16 12.68 -1.13 1.23
CA ALA A 16 14.13 -1.37 1.18
C ALA A 16 14.64 -1.97 -0.16
N ALA A 17 13.74 -2.42 -1.04
CA ALA A 17 14.14 -3.02 -2.32
C ALA A 17 14.72 -1.97 -3.28
N ALA A 18 15.86 -2.27 -3.90
CA ALA A 18 16.54 -1.38 -4.85
C ALA A 18 15.91 -1.36 -6.26
N GLY A 19 14.91 -2.20 -6.52
CA GLY A 19 14.25 -2.36 -7.82
C GLY A 19 12.74 -2.15 -7.77
N ASP A 20 12.01 -2.86 -8.63
CA ASP A 20 10.55 -2.74 -8.81
C ASP A 20 9.80 -2.75 -7.47
N VAL A 21 9.09 -1.65 -7.23
CA VAL A 21 8.28 -1.49 -6.03
C VAL A 21 6.95 -2.19 -6.28
N GLY A 22 6.84 -3.43 -5.80
CA GLY A 22 5.64 -4.25 -5.96
C GLY A 22 4.41 -3.67 -5.28
N SER A 23 3.22 -3.98 -5.80
CA SER A 23 1.95 -3.47 -5.28
C SER A 23 1.60 -3.98 -3.86
N PRO A 24 1.00 -3.14 -2.99
CA PRO A 24 0.45 -3.57 -1.71
C PRO A 24 -0.84 -4.41 -1.87
N CYS A 25 -1.32 -4.62 -3.10
CA CYS A 25 -2.50 -5.45 -3.35
C CYS A 25 -2.36 -6.86 -2.75
N VAL A 26 -3.48 -7.35 -2.21
CA VAL A 26 -3.66 -8.71 -1.68
C VAL A 26 -4.79 -9.45 -2.40
N SER A 27 -5.11 -9.01 -3.62
CA SER A 27 -6.19 -9.54 -4.47
C SER A 27 -7.59 -9.45 -3.85
N VAL A 28 -7.77 -8.50 -2.92
CA VAL A 28 -9.07 -8.09 -2.39
C VAL A 28 -9.32 -6.66 -2.86
N CYS A 29 -10.37 -6.47 -3.65
CA CYS A 29 -10.79 -5.15 -4.14
C CYS A 29 -12.19 -4.87 -3.60
N ARG A 30 -12.25 -4.23 -2.43
CA ARG A 30 -13.48 -3.77 -1.79
C ARG A 30 -13.21 -2.43 -1.15
N MET A 31 -13.94 -1.41 -1.58
CA MET A 31 -13.81 -0.06 -1.05
C MET A 31 -14.69 0.08 0.19
N GLY A 32 -14.09 0.51 1.30
CA GLY A 32 -14.80 0.90 2.51
C GLY A 32 -15.46 2.26 2.35
N ALA A 33 -16.37 2.59 3.28
CA ALA A 33 -17.03 3.88 3.32
C ALA A 33 -16.08 5.06 3.64
N ASP A 34 -14.91 4.76 4.18
CA ASP A 34 -13.81 5.69 4.43
C ASP A 34 -12.98 6.02 3.17
N GLY A 35 -13.32 5.41 2.03
CA GLY A 35 -12.62 5.60 0.76
C GLY A 35 -11.31 4.81 0.66
N LEU A 36 -11.05 3.87 1.56
CA LEU A 36 -9.90 2.98 1.52
C LEU A 36 -10.30 1.58 1.06
N CYS A 37 -9.42 0.92 0.30
CA CYS A 37 -9.60 -0.49 -0.01
C CYS A 37 -9.34 -1.33 1.25
N GLU A 38 -10.32 -2.12 1.69
CA GLU A 38 -10.24 -2.95 2.89
C GLU A 38 -9.08 -3.97 2.85
N GLY A 39 -8.60 -4.31 1.65
CA GLY A 39 -7.48 -5.24 1.45
C GLY A 39 -6.10 -4.58 1.47
N CYS A 40 -5.92 -3.47 0.76
CA CYS A 40 -4.59 -2.86 0.56
C CYS A 40 -4.45 -1.46 1.14
N LEU A 41 -5.51 -0.93 1.76
CA LEU A 41 -5.58 0.40 2.37
C LEU A 41 -5.21 1.55 1.43
N ARG A 42 -5.31 1.31 0.12
CA ARG A 42 -5.15 2.34 -0.92
C ARG A 42 -6.49 3.00 -1.26
N ARG A 43 -6.43 4.26 -1.69
CA ARG A 43 -7.53 4.99 -2.33
C ARG A 43 -7.69 4.59 -3.79
N LEU A 44 -8.83 4.93 -4.37
CA LEU A 44 -9.16 4.56 -5.75
C LEU A 44 -8.18 5.17 -6.76
N GLU A 45 -7.72 6.41 -6.53
CA GLU A 45 -6.76 7.11 -7.38
C GLU A 45 -5.39 6.41 -7.36
N GLU A 46 -4.95 5.95 -6.18
CA GLU A 46 -3.71 5.20 -6.00
C GLU A 46 -3.78 3.83 -6.70
N ILE A 47 -4.96 3.20 -6.72
CA ILE A 47 -5.21 1.93 -7.41
C ILE A 47 -5.17 2.14 -8.93
N ALA A 48 -5.91 3.12 -9.45
CA ALA A 48 -6.04 3.39 -10.88
C ALA A 48 -4.73 3.91 -11.49
N GLY A 49 -3.96 4.69 -10.74
CA GLY A 49 -2.69 5.27 -11.21
C GLY A 49 -1.49 4.33 -11.14
N TRP A 50 -1.60 3.19 -10.44
CA TRP A 50 -0.44 2.38 -10.04
C TRP A 50 0.53 2.01 -11.19
N SER A 51 0.00 1.56 -12.33
CA SER A 51 0.82 1.14 -13.48
C SER A 51 1.61 2.28 -14.12
N ARG A 52 1.23 3.53 -13.85
CA ARG A 52 1.86 4.75 -14.38
C ARG A 52 2.80 5.41 -13.37
N MET A 53 2.80 4.95 -12.12
CA MET A 53 3.67 5.50 -11.08
C MET A 53 5.10 4.98 -11.24
N ASP A 54 6.06 5.89 -11.08
CA ASP A 54 7.47 5.53 -10.89
C ASP A 54 7.71 4.93 -9.49
N ASP A 55 8.91 4.39 -9.27
CA ASP A 55 9.24 3.75 -8.00
C ASP A 55 9.22 4.71 -6.80
N ALA A 56 9.49 6.00 -7.01
CA ALA A 56 9.44 7.01 -5.96
C ALA A 56 7.99 7.22 -5.48
N ALA A 57 7.06 7.40 -6.42
CA ALA A 57 5.63 7.51 -6.15
C ALA A 57 5.06 6.23 -5.53
N ARG A 58 5.47 5.04 -6.02
CA ARG A 58 5.05 3.76 -5.43
C ARG A 58 5.52 3.60 -3.99
N ARG A 59 6.75 4.04 -3.67
CA ARG A 59 7.26 4.07 -2.28
C ARG A 59 6.47 5.04 -1.41
N ALA A 60 6.09 6.21 -1.94
CA ALA A 60 5.24 7.16 -1.22
C ALA A 60 3.87 6.54 -0.89
N VAL A 61 3.24 5.83 -1.83
CA VAL A 61 2.00 5.09 -1.58
C VAL A 61 2.19 4.02 -0.50
N TRP A 62 3.32 3.29 -0.51
CA TRP A 62 3.61 2.32 0.55
C TRP A 62 3.71 2.96 1.94
N ARG A 63 4.36 4.11 2.08
CA ARG A 63 4.44 4.83 3.36
C ARG A 63 3.04 5.19 3.88
N LEU A 64 2.20 5.76 3.02
CA LEU A 64 0.81 6.08 3.34
C LEU A 64 0.00 4.83 3.74
N VAL A 65 0.21 3.71 3.05
CA VAL A 65 -0.45 2.44 3.38
C VAL A 65 -0.01 1.93 4.76
N LEU A 66 1.26 2.05 5.12
CA LEU A 66 1.76 1.63 6.43
C LEU A 66 1.26 2.54 7.56
N GLU A 67 1.23 3.85 7.32
CA GLU A 67 0.57 4.82 8.22
C GLU A 67 -0.88 4.43 8.50
N ARG A 68 -1.66 4.15 7.44
CA ARG A 68 -3.06 3.70 7.56
C ARG A 68 -3.19 2.32 8.22
N ALA A 69 -2.20 1.46 8.08
CA ALA A 69 -2.15 0.14 8.73
C ALA A 69 -1.78 0.22 10.23
N GLY A 70 -1.40 1.40 10.73
CA GLY A 70 -1.04 1.65 12.12
C GLY A 70 0.46 1.67 12.41
N GLU A 71 1.33 1.75 11.38
CA GLU A 71 2.75 2.02 11.56
C GLU A 71 2.98 3.54 11.58
N ALA A 72 3.46 4.10 12.69
CA ALA A 72 3.96 5.46 12.68
C ALA A 72 5.29 5.48 11.92
N VAL A 73 5.26 5.72 10.61
CA VAL A 73 6.47 5.89 9.80
C VAL A 73 7.01 7.29 10.10
N ALA A 74 8.07 7.37 10.91
CA ALA A 74 8.80 8.60 11.25
C ALA A 74 9.79 8.99 10.13
#